data_AF-A0A662ICZ5-F1
#
_entry.id   AF-A0A662ICZ5-F1
#
_cell.length_a   1.000
_cell.length_b   1.000
_cell.length_c   1.000
_cell.angle_alpha   90.00
_cell.angle_beta   90.00
_cell.angle_gamma   90.00
#
_symmetry.space_group_name_H-M   'P 1'
#
loop_
_entity.id
_entity.type
_entity.pdbx_description
1 polymer ?
#
loop_
_entity_poly.entity_id
_entity_poly.type
_entity_poly.pdbx_seq_one_letter_code
_entity_poly.pdbx_strand_id
1 'polypeptide(L)'
;MGAKAHGAHDVVKLEGAEEMGAPHQQAAGKSLLYEELRKILAERLRDDLEALRLAEELVAAYERGGPRALREKLRELLREVVGDGAKAEGA
;
A
#
# COMPACT_ATOMS: atom_id res chain seq x y z
N MET A 1 62.57 -5.32 -20.54
CA MET A 1 62.07 -5.77 -19.22
C MET A 1 60.94 -4.84 -18.80
N GLY A 2 59.80 -5.39 -18.37
CA GLY A 2 58.65 -4.62 -17.88
C GLY A 2 57.34 -5.05 -18.53
N ALA A 3 56.80 -6.20 -18.13
CA ALA A 3 55.45 -6.64 -18.46
C ALA A 3 54.44 -5.97 -17.52
N LYS A 4 53.30 -5.48 -18.04
CA LYS A 4 52.00 -5.53 -17.35
C LYS A 4 50.88 -5.70 -18.38
N ALA A 5 49.96 -6.57 -18.01
CA ALA A 5 48.98 -7.25 -18.83
C ALA A 5 47.57 -6.65 -18.69
N HIS A 6 46.65 -7.29 -19.42
CA HIS A 6 45.18 -7.22 -19.40
C HIS A 6 44.57 -6.16 -20.30
N GLY A 7 43.70 -6.50 -21.24
CA GLY A 7 43.04 -7.78 -21.51
C GLY A 7 41.79 -7.44 -22.32
N ALA A 8 41.76 -7.90 -23.57
CA ALA A 8 40.56 -7.88 -24.38
C ALA A 8 39.48 -8.71 -23.68
N HIS A 9 38.31 -8.14 -23.44
CA HIS A 9 37.12 -8.92 -23.16
C HIS A 9 35.94 -8.39 -23.97
N ASP A 10 35.44 -9.32 -24.77
CA ASP A 10 34.37 -9.24 -25.74
C ASP A 10 33.15 -8.43 -25.31
N VAL A 11 32.69 -7.60 -26.24
CA VAL A 11 31.33 -7.07 -26.27
C VAL A 11 30.40 -8.23 -26.60
N VAL A 12 29.96 -8.97 -25.57
CA VAL A 12 28.89 -9.96 -25.74
C VAL A 12 27.56 -9.21 -25.80
N LYS A 13 27.06 -9.09 -27.03
CA LYS A 13 25.69 -8.68 -27.35
C LYS A 13 24.73 -9.74 -26.77
N LEU A 14 24.10 -9.45 -25.64
CA LEU A 14 23.05 -10.29 -25.08
C LEU A 14 21.73 -9.98 -25.79
N GLU A 15 21.51 -10.65 -26.92
CA GLU A 15 20.17 -10.98 -27.41
C GLU A 15 19.63 -12.17 -26.59
N GLY A 16 18.40 -12.05 -26.10
CA GLY A 16 17.59 -13.18 -25.64
C GLY A 16 17.88 -13.68 -24.21
N ALA A 17 17.20 -13.10 -23.23
CA ALA A 17 16.86 -13.80 -21.99
C ALA A 17 15.42 -13.44 -21.63
N GLU A 18 14.52 -14.38 -21.88
CA GLU A 18 13.17 -14.38 -21.35
C GLU A 18 13.23 -14.37 -19.82
N GLU A 19 13.02 -13.21 -19.20
CA GLU A 19 12.90 -13.11 -17.74
C GLU A 19 11.44 -13.40 -17.33
N MET A 20 11.07 -14.67 -17.41
CA MET A 20 9.86 -15.21 -16.77
C MET A 20 10.22 -15.53 -15.31
N GLY A 21 10.11 -14.53 -14.42
CA GLY A 21 10.61 -14.65 -13.04
C GLY A 21 9.92 -13.75 -12.00
N ALA A 22 8.67 -14.07 -11.68
CA ALA A 22 7.98 -13.80 -10.40
C ALA A 22 7.65 -12.34 -9.96
N PRO A 23 6.48 -11.80 -10.40
CA PRO A 23 5.81 -10.72 -9.66
C PRO A 23 5.00 -11.22 -8.43
N HIS A 24 4.94 -12.53 -8.16
CA HIS A 24 3.94 -13.11 -7.24
C HIS A 24 4.28 -13.06 -5.75
N GLN A 25 5.55 -12.94 -5.35
CA GLN A 25 5.91 -13.00 -3.91
C GLN A 25 5.62 -11.69 -3.16
N GLN A 26 5.74 -10.52 -3.79
CA GLN A 26 5.46 -9.24 -3.13
C GLN A 26 3.96 -8.98 -2.92
N ALA A 27 3.10 -9.53 -3.78
CA ALA A 27 1.64 -9.39 -3.64
C ALA A 27 1.11 -10.21 -2.46
N ALA A 28 1.58 -11.45 -2.29
CA ALA A 28 1.17 -12.31 -1.18
C ALA A 28 1.57 -11.75 0.19
N GLY A 29 2.78 -11.18 0.31
CA GLY A 29 3.24 -10.58 1.57
C GLY A 29 2.48 -9.32 1.98
N LYS A 30 2.06 -8.49 1.01
CA LYS A 30 1.22 -7.32 1.27
C LYS A 30 -0.19 -7.70 1.73
N SER A 31 -0.79 -8.72 1.12
CA SER A 31 -2.12 -9.22 1.49
C SER A 31 -2.17 -9.69 2.95
N LEU A 32 -1.16 -10.45 3.39
CA LEU A 32 -1.06 -10.95 4.77
C LEU A 32 -0.95 -9.82 5.81
N LEU A 33 -0.18 -8.76 5.50
CA LEU A 33 -0.07 -7.60 6.40
C LEU A 33 -1.43 -6.91 6.60
N TYR A 34 -2.19 -6.71 5.53
CA TYR A 34 -3.50 -6.06 5.63
C TYR A 34 -4.54 -6.94 6.31
N GLU A 35 -4.48 -8.26 6.15
CA GLU A 35 -5.31 -9.20 6.93
C GLU A 35 -5.02 -9.11 8.43
N GLU A 36 -3.75 -9.08 8.82
CA GLU A 36 -3.37 -8.99 10.23
C GLU A 36 -3.78 -7.64 10.83
N LEU A 37 -3.63 -6.56 10.06
CA LEU A 37 -4.12 -5.25 10.46
C LEU A 37 -5.65 -5.25 10.66
N ARG A 38 -6.41 -5.87 9.75
CA ARG A 38 -7.88 -6.00 9.89
C ARG A 38 -8.27 -6.77 11.13
N LYS A 39 -7.58 -7.87 11.47
CA LYS A 39 -7.81 -8.63 12.71
C LYS A 39 -7.60 -7.75 13.95
N ILE A 40 -6.49 -7.02 14.00
CA ILE A 40 -6.19 -6.10 15.12
C ILE A 40 -7.28 -5.03 15.25
N LEU A 41 -7.72 -4.45 14.13
CA LEU A 41 -8.79 -3.46 14.13
C LEU A 41 -10.12 -4.06 14.63
N ALA A 42 -10.49 -5.25 14.15
CA ALA A 42 -11.69 -5.96 14.60
C ALA A 42 -11.67 -6.25 16.11
N GLU A 43 -10.52 -6.66 16.66
CA GLU A 43 -10.37 -6.89 18.10
C GLU A 43 -10.47 -5.60 18.92
N ARG A 44 -9.85 -4.51 18.45
CA ARG A 44 -9.78 -3.23 19.18
C ARG A 44 -11.04 -2.39 19.09
N LEU A 45 -11.77 -2.51 17.98
CA LEU A 45 -12.96 -1.72 17.68
C LEU A 45 -14.24 -2.58 17.71
N ARG A 46 -14.19 -3.77 18.31
CA ARG A 46 -15.34 -4.70 18.38
C ARG A 46 -16.61 -4.08 18.96
N ASP A 47 -16.44 -3.12 19.88
CA ASP A 47 -17.51 -2.48 20.62
C ASP A 47 -17.96 -1.16 19.95
N ASP A 48 -17.30 -0.76 18.86
CA ASP A 48 -17.60 0.43 18.06
C ASP A 48 -17.58 0.08 16.56
N LEU A 49 -18.72 -0.42 16.09
CA LEU A 49 -18.88 -0.91 14.71
C LEU A 49 -18.69 0.20 13.67
N GLU A 50 -18.98 1.45 14.02
CA GLU A 50 -18.78 2.58 13.12
C GLU A 50 -17.29 2.91 12.98
N ALA A 51 -16.56 2.96 14.08
CA ALA A 51 -15.11 3.11 14.05
C ALA A 51 -14.43 1.96 13.30
N LEU A 52 -14.89 0.72 13.50
CA LEU A 52 -14.36 -0.45 12.78
C LEU A 52 -14.57 -0.30 11.26
N ARG A 53 -15.79 0.04 10.82
CA ARG A 53 -16.10 0.26 9.41
C ARG A 53 -15.19 1.34 8.80
N LEU A 54 -15.03 2.47 9.48
CA LEU A 54 -14.19 3.56 9.01
C LEU A 54 -12.71 3.14 8.91
N ALA A 55 -12.21 2.40 9.89
CA ALA A 55 -10.85 1.89 9.86
C ALA A 55 -10.63 0.90 8.70
N GLU A 56 -11.58 0.00 8.43
CA GLU A 56 -11.53 -0.92 7.29
C GLU A 56 -11.52 -0.19 5.93
N GLU A 57 -12.34 0.86 5.79
CA GLU A 57 -12.37 1.70 4.60
C GLU A 57 -11.01 2.38 4.33
N LEU A 58 -10.34 2.84 5.38
CA LEU A 58 -9.01 3.45 5.29
C LEU A 58 -7.93 2.42 4.90
N VAL A 59 -7.98 1.21 5.47
CA VAL A 59 -7.08 0.12 5.10
C VAL A 59 -7.28 -0.27 3.63
N ALA A 60 -8.53 -0.42 3.19
CA ALA A 60 -8.86 -0.75 1.80
C ALA A 60 -8.40 0.34 0.83
N ALA A 61 -8.55 1.62 1.18
CA ALA A 61 -8.06 2.73 0.38
C ALA A 61 -6.53 2.68 0.22
N TYR A 62 -5.81 2.43 1.31
CA TYR A 62 -4.36 2.32 1.29
C TYR A 62 -3.88 1.08 0.53
N GLU A 63 -4.52 -0.08 0.71
CA GLU A 63 -4.17 -1.31 0.00
C GLU A 63 -4.33 -1.15 -1.52
N ARG A 64 -5.42 -0.52 -1.97
CA ARG A 64 -5.72 -0.36 -3.40
C ARG A 64 -4.93 0.75 -4.09
N GLY A 65 -4.68 1.86 -3.40
CA GLY A 65 -4.13 3.08 -4.02
C GLY A 65 -3.02 3.77 -3.25
N GLY A 66 -2.53 3.14 -2.18
CA GLY A 66 -1.41 3.62 -1.37
C GLY A 66 -1.71 4.93 -0.63
N PRO A 67 -0.66 5.68 -0.25
CA PRO A 67 -0.78 6.89 0.56
C PRO A 67 -1.62 8.01 -0.06
N ARG A 68 -1.80 8.03 -1.38
CA ARG A 68 -2.62 9.04 -2.05
C ARG A 68 -4.10 8.76 -1.85
N ALA A 69 -4.55 7.53 -2.14
CA ALA A 69 -5.94 7.12 -1.96
C ALA A 69 -6.36 7.21 -0.49
N LEU A 70 -5.48 6.83 0.44
CA LEU A 70 -5.73 7.02 1.88
C LEU A 70 -6.00 8.49 2.24
N ARG A 71 -5.17 9.41 1.73
CA ARG A 71 -5.34 10.86 1.98
C ARG A 71 -6.63 11.41 1.40
N GLU A 72 -7.01 10.97 0.21
CA GLU A 72 -8.28 11.37 -0.43
C GLU A 72 -9.47 10.86 0.41
N LYS A 73 -9.45 9.59 0.81
CA LYS A 73 -10.51 9.00 1.66
C LYS A 73 -10.62 9.68 3.03
N LEU A 74 -9.49 10.01 3.67
CA LEU A 74 -9.51 10.77 4.93
C LEU A 74 -10.16 12.15 4.77
N ARG A 75 -9.91 12.85 3.66
CA ARG A 75 -10.54 14.15 3.40
C ARG A 75 -12.05 14.04 3.21
N GLU A 76 -12.52 12.98 2.58
CA GLU A 76 -13.96 12.72 2.43
C GLU A 76 -14.63 12.50 3.79
N LEU A 77 -14.07 11.61 4.62
CA LEU A 77 -14.59 11.34 5.96
C LEU A 77 -14.59 12.59 6.83
N LEU A 78 -13.53 13.40 6.79
CA LEU A 78 -13.48 14.66 7.53
C LEU A 78 -14.52 15.68 7.03
N ARG A 79 -14.83 15.71 5.73
CA ARG A 79 -15.90 16.59 5.21
C ARG A 79 -17.28 16.16 5.67
N GLU A 80 -17.53 14.85 5.76
CA GLU A 80 -18.80 14.33 6.28
C GLU A 80 -18.97 14.71 7.75
N VAL A 81 -17.95 14.46 8.58
CA VAL A 81 -17.97 14.80 10.01
C VAL A 81 -18.10 16.32 10.26
N VAL A 82 -17.33 17.15 9.54
CA VAL A 82 -17.38 18.61 9.69
C VAL A 82 -18.67 19.19 9.08
N GLY A 83 -19.16 18.60 7.99
CA GLY A 83 -20.40 19.02 7.34
C GLY A 83 -21.64 18.75 8.18
N ASP A 84 -21.67 17.66 8.95
CA ASP A 84 -22.75 17.35 9.88
C ASP A 84 -22.67 18.17 11.17
N GLY A 85 -21.47 18.46 11.68
CA GLY A 85 -21.29 19.37 12.82
C GLY A 85 -21.81 20.78 12.55
N ALA A 86 -21.57 21.32 11.35
CA ALA A 86 -22.05 22.64 10.94
C ALA A 86 -23.58 22.71 10.78
N LYS A 87 -24.26 21.57 10.56
CA LYS A 87 -25.74 21.52 10.49
C LYS A 87 -26.38 21.35 11.86
N ALA A 88 -25.68 20.75 12.82
CA ALA A 88 -26.17 20.54 14.18
C ALA A 88 -26.15 21.82 15.04
N GLU A 89 -25.21 22.74 14.81
CA GLU A 89 -25.12 24.00 15.58
C GLU A 89 -26.06 25.13 15.08
N GLY A 90 -26.77 24.91 13.96
CA GLY A 90 -27.67 25.89 13.35
C GLY A 90 -29.17 25.66 13.59
N ALA A 91 -29.54 24.69 14.44
CA ALA A 91 -30.93 24.28 14.70
C ALA A 91 -31.41 24.67 16.10
#